data_AF-A0A543Q3N1-F1
#
_entry.id   AF-A0A543Q3N1-F1
#
_cell.length_a   1.000
_cell.length_b   1.000
_cell.length_c   1.000
_cell.angle_alpha   90.00
_cell.angle_beta   90.00
_cell.angle_gamma   90.00
#
_symmetry.space_group_name_H-M   'P 1'
#
loop_
_entity.id
_entity.type
_entity.pdbx_description
1 polymer ?
#
loop_
_entity_poly.entity_id
_entity_poly.type
_entity_poly.pdbx_seq_one_letter_code
_entity_poly.pdbx_strand_id
1 'polypeptide(L)'
;MNTLPTLSAIAWLHLEALQFRSLPLVTYLTDPLSQEGAVIPFLISLVLSLKYLRRIQDQQIILGFLLFAVTMGLFTQYWGITGLHLFTGGLMIWPVLVFLLGDRLPWPMTYPLAFVGTLIPDLYGAGMMNHWTGRWFFGVGGAGFQDGLFLVPLETVIAAALLHQLGKYLRKRGYFDRRAISPEQSGFNGINQRSNPTGERP
;
A
#
# COMPACT_ATOMS: atom_id res chain seq x y z
N MET A 1 57.81 -31.41 10.05
CA MET A 1 57.07 -30.16 9.82
C MET A 1 55.76 -30.50 9.12
N ASN A 2 54.65 -30.62 9.86
CA ASN A 2 53.32 -31.03 9.35
C ASN A 2 52.31 -29.88 9.53
N THR A 3 52.51 -28.77 8.83
CA THR A 3 51.61 -27.58 8.88
C THR A 3 50.58 -27.54 7.75
N LEU A 4 50.57 -28.52 6.84
CA LEU A 4 49.63 -28.58 5.72
C LEU A 4 48.15 -28.90 6.07
N PRO A 5 47.80 -29.78 7.03
CA PRO A 5 46.39 -30.13 7.25
C PRO A 5 45.59 -29.04 7.97
N THR A 6 46.26 -28.11 8.67
CA THR A 6 45.60 -27.01 9.38
C THR A 6 45.22 -25.86 8.43
N LEU A 7 46.04 -25.56 7.42
CA LEU A 7 45.75 -24.53 6.41
C LEU A 7 44.56 -24.91 5.52
N SER A 8 44.43 -26.19 5.14
CA SER A 8 43.28 -26.67 4.37
C SER A 8 41.97 -26.60 5.16
N ALA A 9 42.00 -26.89 6.46
CA ALA A 9 40.82 -26.80 7.33
C ALA A 9 40.37 -25.34 7.54
N ILE A 10 41.30 -24.41 7.74
CA ILE A 10 41.00 -22.98 7.88
C ILE A 10 40.41 -22.41 6.59
N ALA A 11 40.99 -22.75 5.43
CA ALA A 11 40.47 -22.31 4.13
C ALA A 11 39.05 -22.83 3.89
N TRP A 12 38.78 -24.09 4.24
CA TRP A 12 37.47 -24.71 4.08
C TRP A 12 36.42 -24.07 5.01
N LEU A 13 36.75 -23.86 6.29
CA LEU A 13 35.89 -23.14 7.24
C LEU A 13 35.62 -21.70 6.80
N HIS A 14 36.61 -21.01 6.25
CA HIS A 14 36.43 -19.66 5.71
C HIS A 14 35.50 -19.66 4.49
N LEU A 15 35.60 -20.68 3.63
CA LEU A 15 34.77 -20.80 2.42
C LEU A 15 33.30 -21.12 2.77
N GLU A 16 33.07 -22.02 3.73
CA GLU A 16 31.75 -22.27 4.31
C GLU A 16 31.19 -21.03 5.01
N ALA A 17 32.00 -20.29 5.77
CA ALA A 17 31.57 -19.06 6.42
C ALA A 17 31.19 -17.97 5.39
N LEU A 18 31.91 -17.88 4.27
CA LEU A 18 31.56 -16.99 3.16
C LEU A 18 30.28 -17.45 2.46
N GLN A 19 30.11 -18.75 2.20
CA GLN A 19 28.88 -19.30 1.62
C GLN A 19 27.68 -19.04 2.53
N PHE A 20 27.81 -19.27 3.83
CA PHE A 20 26.79 -18.98 4.82
C PHE A 20 26.46 -17.49 4.90
N ARG A 21 27.46 -16.60 4.91
CA ARG A 21 27.25 -15.13 4.89
C ARG A 21 26.64 -14.62 3.59
N SER A 22 26.87 -15.32 2.50
CA SER A 22 26.26 -15.03 1.19
C SER A 22 24.86 -15.62 1.03
N LEU A 23 24.37 -16.38 2.03
CA LEU A 23 22.99 -16.82 2.02
C LEU A 23 22.08 -15.60 2.06
N PRO A 24 21.08 -15.53 1.17
CA PRO A 24 20.18 -14.39 1.06
C PRO A 24 19.57 -13.93 2.38
N LEU A 25 19.05 -14.88 3.14
CA LEU A 25 18.42 -14.62 4.43
C LEU A 25 19.43 -14.05 5.43
N VAL A 26 20.67 -14.54 5.41
CA VAL A 26 21.73 -14.06 6.30
C VAL A 26 22.09 -12.63 5.94
N THR A 27 22.32 -12.34 4.67
CA THR A 27 22.64 -10.97 4.24
C THR A 27 21.50 -9.99 4.53
N TYR A 28 20.22 -10.34 4.32
CA TYR A 28 19.08 -9.49 4.74
C TYR A 28 19.03 -9.23 6.24
N LEU A 29 19.37 -10.23 7.04
CA LEU A 29 19.38 -10.14 8.49
C LEU A 29 20.65 -9.51 9.03
N THR A 30 21.70 -9.30 8.23
CA THR A 30 22.99 -8.75 8.70
C THR A 30 23.38 -7.44 8.03
N ASP A 31 22.80 -7.10 6.88
CA ASP A 31 23.06 -5.83 6.18
C ASP A 31 22.26 -4.69 6.84
N PRO A 32 22.93 -3.67 7.41
CA PRO A 32 22.25 -2.57 8.09
C PRO A 32 21.28 -1.81 7.19
N LEU A 33 21.61 -1.65 5.90
CA LEU A 33 20.74 -0.94 4.96
C LEU A 33 19.45 -1.73 4.70
N SER A 34 19.56 -3.04 4.42
CA SER A 34 18.39 -3.92 4.26
C SER A 34 17.51 -3.97 5.53
N GLN A 35 18.11 -3.94 6.72
CA GLN A 35 17.37 -3.84 7.97
C GLN A 35 16.62 -2.50 8.09
N GLU A 36 17.28 -1.39 7.80
CA GLU A 36 16.67 -0.05 7.84
C GLU A 36 15.57 0.12 6.79
N GLY A 37 15.79 -0.39 5.58
CA GLY A 37 14.91 -0.22 4.43
C GLY A 37 13.75 -1.21 4.34
N ALA A 38 13.80 -2.36 5.03
CA ALA A 38 12.73 -3.36 4.99
C ALA A 38 12.19 -3.73 6.38
N VAL A 39 13.05 -3.96 7.38
CA VAL A 39 12.61 -4.45 8.70
C VAL A 39 11.91 -3.34 9.49
N ILE A 40 12.48 -2.14 9.54
CA ILE A 40 11.84 -1.02 10.25
C ILE A 40 10.48 -0.65 9.64
N PRO A 41 10.34 -0.44 8.30
CA PRO A 41 9.05 -0.18 7.69
C PRO A 41 8.04 -1.32 7.90
N PHE A 42 8.51 -2.57 7.91
CA PHE A 42 7.68 -3.73 8.24
C PHE A 42 7.14 -3.65 9.67
N LEU A 43 7.99 -3.35 10.66
CA LEU A 43 7.59 -3.21 12.06
C LEU A 43 6.60 -2.05 12.26
N ILE A 44 6.84 -0.90 11.61
CA ILE A 44 5.90 0.23 11.61
C ILE A 44 4.55 -0.22 11.04
N SER A 45 4.58 -0.89 9.89
CA SER A 45 3.37 -1.40 9.21
C SER A 45 2.61 -2.39 10.09
N LEU A 46 3.31 -3.27 10.79
CA LEU A 46 2.73 -4.25 11.71
C LEU A 46 2.05 -3.56 12.89
N VAL A 47 2.73 -2.62 13.55
CA VAL A 47 2.17 -1.88 14.70
C VAL A 47 0.93 -1.07 14.29
N LEU A 48 0.99 -0.36 13.16
CA LEU A 48 -0.14 0.39 12.63
C LEU A 48 -1.31 -0.51 12.27
N SER A 49 -1.05 -1.64 11.61
CA SER A 49 -2.08 -2.63 11.27
C SER A 49 -2.73 -3.18 12.53
N LEU A 50 -1.98 -3.63 13.52
CA LEU A 50 -2.54 -4.13 14.79
C LEU A 50 -3.41 -3.09 15.49
N LYS A 51 -3.03 -1.82 15.44
CA LYS A 51 -3.75 -0.72 16.09
C LYS A 51 -5.03 -0.30 15.36
N TYR A 52 -5.03 -0.29 14.02
CA TYR A 52 -6.09 0.35 13.22
C TYR A 52 -6.87 -0.60 12.31
N LEU A 53 -6.43 -1.84 12.08
CA LEU A 53 -7.09 -2.78 11.17
C LEU A 53 -8.56 -3.02 11.52
N ARG A 54 -8.89 -3.11 12.81
CA ARG A 54 -10.27 -3.28 13.29
C ARG A 54 -11.17 -2.06 13.09
N ARG A 55 -10.59 -0.88 12.79
CA ARG A 55 -11.33 0.37 12.55
C ARG A 55 -11.63 0.59 11.07
N ILE A 56 -11.05 -0.22 10.19
CA ILE A 56 -11.30 -0.13 8.76
C ILE A 56 -12.74 -0.59 8.47
N GLN A 57 -13.50 0.29 7.84
CA GLN A 57 -14.75 -0.04 7.17
C GLN A 57 -14.49 -0.20 5.66
N ASP A 58 -15.43 -0.80 4.92
CA ASP A 58 -15.30 -0.99 3.47
C ASP A 58 -14.09 -1.85 3.03
N GLN A 59 -13.81 -2.93 3.79
CA GLN A 59 -12.65 -3.81 3.57
C GLN A 59 -12.54 -4.36 2.14
N GLN A 60 -13.67 -4.65 1.47
CA GLN A 60 -13.68 -5.13 0.09
C GLN A 60 -13.13 -4.08 -0.89
N ILE A 61 -13.47 -2.80 -0.70
CA ILE A 61 -12.96 -1.70 -1.53
C ILE A 61 -11.45 -1.58 -1.32
N ILE A 62 -11.01 -1.58 -0.07
CA ILE A 62 -9.59 -1.45 0.28
C ILE A 62 -8.78 -2.63 -0.25
N LEU A 63 -9.29 -3.85 -0.11
CA LEU A 63 -8.65 -5.05 -0.66
C LEU A 63 -8.60 -5.02 -2.19
N GLY A 64 -9.68 -4.57 -2.85
CA GLY A 64 -9.72 -4.40 -4.30
C GLY A 64 -8.67 -3.39 -4.79
N PHE A 65 -8.54 -2.25 -4.13
CA PHE A 65 -7.52 -1.26 -4.44
C PHE A 65 -6.10 -1.73 -4.11
N LEU A 66 -5.91 -2.52 -3.05
CA LEU A 66 -4.62 -3.13 -2.73
C LEU A 66 -4.20 -4.10 -3.83
N LEU A 67 -5.11 -4.99 -4.25
CA LEU A 67 -4.87 -5.92 -5.34
C LEU A 67 -4.58 -5.18 -6.65
N PHE A 68 -5.32 -4.11 -6.93
CA PHE A 68 -5.07 -3.26 -8.09
C PHE A 68 -3.67 -2.62 -8.03
N ALA A 69 -3.26 -2.06 -6.88
CA ALA A 69 -1.94 -1.45 -6.71
C ALA A 69 -0.82 -2.48 -6.91
N VAL A 70 -0.94 -3.67 -6.32
CA VAL A 70 0.02 -4.77 -6.50
C VAL A 70 0.08 -5.20 -7.96
N THR A 71 -1.07 -5.44 -8.59
CA THR A 71 -1.18 -5.87 -9.99
C THR A 71 -0.53 -4.85 -10.92
N MET A 72 -0.85 -3.56 -10.74
CA MET A 72 -0.23 -2.48 -11.50
C MET A 72 1.28 -2.42 -11.27
N GLY A 73 1.75 -2.58 -10.03
CA GLY A 73 3.19 -2.63 -9.72
C GLY A 73 3.92 -3.77 -10.44
N LEU A 74 3.28 -4.94 -10.56
CA LEU A 74 3.82 -6.09 -11.29
C LEU A 74 3.87 -5.84 -12.81
N PHE A 75 2.77 -5.37 -13.41
CA PHE A 75 2.68 -5.19 -14.86
C PHE A 75 3.43 -3.97 -15.39
N THR A 76 3.58 -2.91 -14.59
CA THR A 76 4.32 -1.71 -14.98
C THR A 76 5.82 -1.84 -14.80
N GLN A 77 6.30 -3.03 -14.41
CA GLN A 77 7.71 -3.33 -14.20
C GLN A 77 8.36 -2.35 -13.22
N TYR A 78 8.12 -2.51 -11.91
CA TYR A 78 8.75 -1.75 -10.82
C TYR A 78 10.27 -1.48 -10.97
N TRP A 79 10.98 -2.31 -11.75
CA TRP A 79 12.42 -2.27 -12.05
C TRP A 79 12.79 -1.53 -13.37
N GLY A 80 11.82 -0.92 -14.04
CA GLY A 80 11.97 -0.32 -15.36
C GLY A 80 12.63 1.05 -15.35
N ILE A 81 13.19 1.44 -16.50
CA ILE A 81 13.90 2.72 -16.73
C ILE A 81 13.01 3.95 -16.46
N THR A 82 11.69 3.78 -16.50
CA THR A 82 10.76 4.89 -16.33
C THR A 82 10.64 5.38 -14.90
N GLY A 83 11.06 4.61 -13.87
CA GLY A 83 11.11 5.06 -12.47
C GLY A 83 9.78 5.59 -11.89
N LEU A 84 8.68 5.46 -12.64
CA LEU A 84 7.38 6.11 -12.39
C LEU A 84 6.55 5.37 -11.33
N HIS A 85 7.15 4.35 -10.70
CA HIS A 85 6.53 3.33 -9.85
C HIS A 85 6.11 3.84 -8.46
N LEU A 86 6.66 4.98 -8.02
CA LEU A 86 6.26 5.68 -6.80
C LEU A 86 4.80 6.23 -6.86
N PHE A 87 4.28 6.46 -8.07
CA PHE A 87 3.16 7.39 -8.25
C PHE A 87 1.77 6.72 -8.34
N THR A 88 1.67 5.51 -8.88
CA THR A 88 0.36 4.95 -9.28
C THR A 88 -0.32 4.12 -8.20
N GLY A 89 0.43 3.47 -7.30
CA GLY A 89 -0.14 2.57 -6.28
C GLY A 89 -0.31 3.20 -4.89
N GLY A 90 0.70 3.94 -4.43
CA GLY A 90 0.79 4.44 -3.04
C GLY A 90 0.24 5.85 -2.86
N LEU A 91 0.87 6.82 -3.54
CA LEU A 91 0.65 8.26 -3.35
C LEU A 91 -0.71 8.77 -3.82
N MET A 92 -1.32 8.14 -4.81
CA MET A 92 -2.61 8.59 -5.35
C MET A 92 -3.79 7.85 -4.74
N ILE A 93 -3.77 6.52 -4.76
CA ILE A 93 -4.92 5.71 -4.35
C ILE A 93 -5.24 5.90 -2.88
N TRP A 94 -4.26 5.73 -1.98
CA TRP A 94 -4.54 5.74 -0.55
C TRP A 94 -4.94 7.12 -0.01
N PRO A 95 -4.24 8.21 -0.35
CA PRO A 95 -4.63 9.54 0.11
C PRO A 95 -6.00 9.97 -0.43
N VAL A 96 -6.31 9.64 -1.69
CA VAL A 96 -7.64 9.90 -2.28
C VAL A 96 -8.72 9.04 -1.60
N LEU A 97 -8.46 7.77 -1.31
CA LEU A 97 -9.41 6.95 -0.55
C LEU A 97 -9.65 7.51 0.85
N VAL A 98 -8.63 7.98 1.55
CA VAL A 98 -8.78 8.65 2.85
C VAL A 98 -9.60 9.94 2.71
N PHE A 99 -9.36 10.73 1.65
CA PHE A 99 -10.15 11.91 1.35
C PHE A 99 -11.64 11.56 1.21
N LEU A 100 -11.96 10.57 0.38
CA LEU A 100 -13.33 10.17 0.05
C LEU A 100 -14.04 9.42 1.19
N LEU A 101 -13.36 8.44 1.80
CA LEU A 101 -13.93 7.57 2.84
C LEU A 101 -13.95 8.23 4.22
N GLY A 102 -13.04 9.15 4.49
CA GLY A 102 -12.96 9.86 5.77
C GLY A 102 -12.58 8.95 6.92
N ASP A 103 -13.32 9.02 8.02
CA ASP A 103 -13.02 8.23 9.24
C ASP A 103 -13.21 6.71 9.04
N ARG A 104 -13.83 6.29 7.92
CA ARG A 104 -13.97 4.87 7.52
C ARG A 104 -12.65 4.20 7.17
N LEU A 105 -11.68 4.98 6.69
CA LEU A 105 -10.30 4.54 6.46
C LEU A 105 -9.38 5.41 7.31
N PRO A 106 -8.89 4.92 8.46
CA PRO A 106 -7.94 5.66 9.28
C PRO A 106 -6.70 6.01 8.44
N TRP A 107 -6.40 7.30 8.31
CA TRP A 107 -5.27 7.75 7.49
C TRP A 107 -3.92 7.09 7.84
N PRO A 108 -3.61 6.68 9.10
CA PRO A 108 -2.36 5.97 9.38
C PRO A 108 -2.28 4.59 8.70
N MET A 109 -3.41 3.97 8.35
CA MET A 109 -3.43 2.69 7.62
C MET A 109 -2.93 2.81 6.18
N THR A 110 -2.81 4.02 5.65
CA THR A 110 -2.23 4.19 4.31
C THR A 110 -0.75 3.83 4.26
N TYR A 111 -0.02 3.89 5.40
CA TYR A 111 1.36 3.43 5.49
C TYR A 111 1.48 1.91 5.25
N PRO A 112 0.85 1.02 6.05
CA PRO A 112 0.93 -0.42 5.80
C PRO A 112 0.34 -0.83 4.45
N LEU A 113 -0.70 -0.15 3.96
CA LEU A 113 -1.28 -0.43 2.65
C LEU A 113 -0.33 -0.09 1.50
N ALA A 114 0.34 1.07 1.57
CA ALA A 114 1.40 1.43 0.62
C ALA A 114 2.58 0.46 0.72
N PHE A 115 3.02 0.14 1.94
CA PHE A 115 4.15 -0.76 2.18
C PHE A 115 3.91 -2.16 1.60
N VAL A 116 2.73 -2.76 1.82
CA VAL A 116 2.39 -4.06 1.21
C VAL A 116 2.27 -3.92 -0.31
N GLY A 117 1.68 -2.82 -0.79
CA GLY A 117 1.54 -2.51 -2.20
C GLY A 117 2.88 -2.39 -2.93
N THR A 118 3.94 -1.95 -2.25
CA THR A 118 5.31 -1.87 -2.79
C THR A 118 6.11 -3.15 -2.57
N LEU A 119 5.98 -3.79 -1.41
CA LEU A 119 6.75 -4.97 -1.03
C LEU A 119 6.48 -6.17 -1.94
N ILE A 120 5.21 -6.42 -2.30
CA ILE A 120 4.87 -7.59 -3.13
C ILE A 120 5.49 -7.50 -4.54
N PRO A 121 5.32 -6.38 -5.29
CA PRO A 121 6.01 -6.20 -6.57
C PRO A 121 7.54 -6.29 -6.46
N ASP A 122 8.10 -5.76 -5.37
CA ASP A 122 9.55 -5.76 -5.15
C ASP A 122 10.08 -7.19 -4.93
N LEU A 123 9.43 -7.98 -4.08
CA LEU A 123 9.72 -9.40 -3.88
C LEU A 123 9.53 -10.22 -5.16
N TYR A 124 8.49 -9.93 -5.94
CA TYR A 124 8.25 -10.61 -7.22
C TYR A 124 9.38 -10.33 -8.21
N GLY A 125 9.78 -9.07 -8.36
CA GLY A 125 10.86 -8.69 -9.26
C GLY A 125 12.21 -9.29 -8.84
N ALA A 126 12.51 -9.29 -7.54
CA ALA A 126 13.68 -9.96 -6.99
C ALA A 126 13.66 -11.48 -7.26
N GLY A 127 12.50 -12.13 -7.08
CA GLY A 127 12.31 -13.55 -7.37
C GLY A 127 12.47 -13.89 -8.86
N MET A 128 11.91 -13.06 -9.73
CA MET A 128 12.07 -13.19 -11.19
C MET A 128 13.55 -13.04 -11.59
N MET A 129 14.24 -12.02 -11.09
CA MET A 129 15.67 -11.82 -11.39
C MET A 129 16.51 -13.00 -10.91
N ASN A 130 16.19 -13.57 -9.75
CA ASN A 130 16.84 -14.79 -9.25
C ASN A 130 16.62 -15.99 -10.19
N HIS A 131 15.38 -16.18 -10.68
CA HIS A 131 15.07 -17.23 -11.64
C HIS A 131 15.87 -17.10 -12.94
N TRP A 132 15.99 -15.89 -13.50
CA TRP A 132 16.68 -15.65 -14.77
C TRP A 132 18.21 -15.69 -14.68
N THR A 133 18.79 -15.25 -13.57
CA THR A 133 20.25 -15.14 -13.42
C THR A 133 20.88 -16.34 -12.73
N GLY A 134 20.07 -17.23 -12.13
CA GLY A 134 20.55 -18.33 -11.29
C GLY A 134 21.30 -17.86 -10.05
N ARG A 135 21.19 -16.57 -9.71
CA ARG A 135 21.84 -15.93 -8.56
C ARG A 135 20.79 -15.20 -7.75
N TRP A 136 20.88 -15.28 -6.42
CA TRP A 136 19.99 -14.50 -5.60
C TRP A 136 20.20 -13.00 -5.81
N PHE A 137 19.11 -12.28 -6.00
CA PHE A 137 19.14 -10.84 -6.24
C PHE A 137 19.01 -10.06 -4.91
N PHE A 138 19.90 -9.10 -4.70
CA PHE A 138 19.93 -8.18 -3.56
C PHE A 138 19.35 -6.83 -3.97
N GLY A 139 18.31 -6.35 -3.28
CA GLY A 139 17.75 -5.02 -3.56
C GLY A 139 16.48 -4.59 -2.83
N VAL A 140 15.75 -5.49 -2.15
CA VAL A 140 14.58 -5.08 -1.33
C VAL A 140 15.13 -4.41 -0.07
N GLY A 141 14.93 -3.09 0.08
CA GLY A 141 15.50 -2.33 1.20
C GLY A 141 16.99 -2.01 1.05
N GLY A 142 17.61 -2.28 -0.10
CA GLY A 142 19.05 -2.12 -0.30
C GLY A 142 19.55 -0.68 -0.23
N ALA A 143 18.63 0.29 -0.31
CA ALA A 143 18.92 1.72 -0.14
C ALA A 143 18.60 2.26 1.27
N GLY A 144 18.31 1.39 2.25
CA GLY A 144 17.97 1.82 3.62
C GLY A 144 16.73 2.71 3.64
N PHE A 145 16.74 3.80 4.39
CA PHE A 145 15.62 4.75 4.42
C PHE A 145 15.41 5.52 3.10
N GLN A 146 16.32 5.42 2.14
CA GLN A 146 16.11 6.00 0.80
C GLN A 146 15.39 5.01 -0.14
N ASP A 147 15.14 3.80 0.34
CA ASP A 147 14.42 2.79 -0.41
C ASP A 147 12.94 3.13 -0.57
N GLY A 148 12.35 2.73 -1.70
CA GLY A 148 10.93 2.90 -1.97
C GLY A 148 10.05 2.26 -0.90
N LEU A 149 10.51 1.19 -0.24
CA LEU A 149 9.81 0.53 0.86
C LEU A 149 9.65 1.41 2.10
N PHE A 150 10.46 2.45 2.28
CA PHE A 150 10.28 3.42 3.36
C PHE A 150 9.69 4.74 2.87
N LEU A 151 10.23 5.30 1.78
CA LEU A 151 9.82 6.61 1.27
C LEU A 151 8.37 6.60 0.77
N VAL A 152 7.95 5.58 0.01
CA VAL A 152 6.57 5.54 -0.52
C VAL A 152 5.53 5.50 0.58
N PRO A 153 5.63 4.62 1.59
CA PRO A 153 4.67 4.62 2.70
C PRO A 153 4.70 5.91 3.51
N LEU A 154 5.88 6.52 3.69
CA LEU A 154 6.02 7.78 4.43
C LEU A 154 5.34 8.94 3.71
N GLU A 155 5.64 9.14 2.42
CA GLU A 155 5.01 10.19 1.61
C GLU A 155 3.51 9.99 1.50
N THR A 156 3.08 8.73 1.31
CA THR A 156 1.67 8.36 1.27
C THR A 156 0.95 8.75 2.55
N VAL A 157 1.52 8.43 3.72
CA VAL A 157 0.86 8.71 5.00
C VAL A 157 0.80 10.21 5.29
N ILE A 158 1.81 10.99 4.89
CA ILE A 158 1.81 12.46 4.97
C ILE A 158 0.70 13.03 4.08
N ALA A 159 0.64 12.61 2.81
CA ALA A 159 -0.41 13.05 1.88
C ALA A 159 -1.81 12.68 2.37
N ALA A 160 -1.99 11.46 2.90
CA ALA A 160 -3.24 11.01 3.47
C ALA A 160 -3.65 11.84 4.69
N ALA A 161 -2.72 12.21 5.56
CA ALA A 161 -3.00 13.08 6.70
C ALA A 161 -3.51 14.46 6.26
N LEU A 162 -2.87 15.08 5.27
CA LEU A 162 -3.28 16.38 4.72
C LEU A 162 -4.67 16.30 4.08
N LEU A 163 -4.88 15.30 3.23
CA LEU A 163 -6.18 15.09 2.58
C LEU A 163 -7.28 14.67 3.56
N HIS A 164 -6.96 13.98 4.64
CA HIS A 164 -7.93 13.69 5.69
C HIS A 164 -8.48 14.98 6.32
N GLN A 165 -7.60 15.95 6.62
CA GLN A 165 -7.99 17.24 7.17
C GLN A 165 -8.84 18.04 6.18
N LEU A 166 -8.42 18.09 4.92
CA LEU A 166 -9.19 18.74 3.85
C LEU A 166 -10.57 18.09 3.67
N GLY A 167 -10.63 16.76 3.61
CA GLY A 167 -11.88 16.01 3.50
C GLY A 167 -12.80 16.23 4.70
N LYS A 168 -12.26 16.34 5.92
CA LYS A 168 -13.03 16.72 7.12
C LYS A 168 -13.63 18.12 6.99
N TYR A 169 -12.85 19.08 6.54
CA TYR A 169 -13.32 20.44 6.30
C TYR A 169 -14.45 20.52 5.27
N LEU A 170 -14.28 19.84 4.13
CA LEU A 170 -15.28 19.81 3.06
C LEU A 170 -16.55 19.05 3.46
N ARG A 171 -16.44 17.95 4.21
CA ARG A 171 -17.60 17.24 4.78
C ARG A 171 -18.42 18.13 5.69
N LYS A 172 -17.78 18.93 6.56
CA LYS A 172 -18.47 19.91 7.41
C LYS A 172 -19.24 20.98 6.61
N ARG A 173 -18.85 21.23 5.37
CA ARG A 173 -19.51 22.16 4.44
C ARG A 173 -20.54 21.49 3.53
N GLY A 174 -20.81 20.19 3.70
CA GLY A 174 -21.84 19.47 2.94
C GLY A 174 -21.42 18.98 1.55
N TYR A 175 -20.16 19.13 1.15
CA TYR A 175 -19.70 18.72 -0.20
C TYR A 175 -19.77 17.21 -0.50
N PHE A 176 -19.93 16.39 0.54
CA PHE A 176 -20.04 14.93 0.42
C PHE A 176 -21.39 14.39 0.91
N ASP A 177 -22.34 15.26 1.24
CA ASP A 177 -23.66 14.82 1.69
C ASP A 177 -24.48 14.30 0.50
N ARG A 178 -24.92 13.05 0.62
CA ARG A 178 -25.73 12.32 -0.37
C ARG A 178 -27.16 12.88 -0.53
N ARG A 179 -27.51 13.98 0.14
CA ARG A 179 -28.86 14.58 0.14
C ARG A 179 -29.18 15.40 -1.12
N ALA A 180 -28.33 15.37 -2.14
CA ALA A 180 -28.56 16.07 -3.42
C ALA A 180 -29.32 15.23 -4.47
N ILE A 181 -29.70 13.98 -4.17
CA ILE A 181 -30.59 13.19 -5.03
C ILE A 181 -31.78 12.73 -4.18
N SER A 182 -32.70 13.65 -3.89
CA SER A 182 -34.05 13.26 -3.48
C SER A 182 -34.81 12.86 -4.77
N PRO A 183 -35.35 11.64 -4.89
CA PRO A 183 -36.17 11.24 -6.04
C PRO A 183 -37.46 12.06 -6.18
N GLU A 184 -37.80 12.91 -5.20
CA GLU A 184 -39.03 13.72 -5.22
C GLU A 184 -39.02 14.90 -6.21
N GLN A 185 -37.91 15.18 -6.90
CA GLN A 185 -37.85 16.21 -7.95
C GLN A 185 -37.90 15.68 -9.39
N SER A 186 -38.03 14.36 -9.61
CA SER A 186 -38.52 13.86 -10.91
C SER A 186 -40.05 13.96 -10.93
N GLY A 187 -40.54 15.19 -11.12
CA GLY A 187 -41.95 15.49 -11.23
C GLY A 187 -42.64 14.66 -12.31
N PHE A 188 -43.48 13.73 -11.88
CA PHE A 188 -44.63 13.24 -12.64
C PHE A 188 -45.85 13.24 -11.72
N ASN A 189 -46.19 14.42 -11.20
CA ASN A 189 -47.48 14.70 -10.55
C ASN A 189 -48.27 15.70 -11.41
N GLY A 190 -48.63 15.26 -12.60
CA GLY A 190 -49.86 15.68 -13.29
C GLY A 190 -50.54 14.37 -13.67
N ILE A 191 -51.60 13.93 -13.00
CA ILE A 191 -52.97 14.39 -13.22
C ILE A 191 -53.77 13.88 -12.01
N ASN A 192 -54.21 14.76 -11.12
CA ASN A 192 -55.34 14.48 -10.26
C ASN A 192 -56.50 15.33 -10.78
N GLN A 193 -57.35 14.68 -11.58
CA GLN A 193 -58.61 15.21 -12.08
C GLN A 193 -59.47 15.65 -10.88
N ARG A 194 -59.68 16.95 -10.78
CA ARG A 194 -60.72 17.54 -9.94
C ARG A 194 -61.86 17.95 -10.87
N SER A 195 -62.85 17.09 -11.03
CA SER A 195 -64.14 17.48 -11.58
C SER A 195 -65.22 17.08 -10.58
N ASN A 196 -65.60 18.06 -9.76
CA ASN A 196 -66.82 18.03 -8.97
C ASN A 196 -67.90 18.73 -9.82
N PRO A 197 -69.01 18.09 -10.14
CA PRO A 197 -70.23 18.84 -10.38
C PRO A 197 -71.34 18.37 -9.42
N THR A 198 -71.92 19.37 -8.73
CA THR A 198 -73.36 19.53 -8.43
C THR A 198 -74.10 18.29 -7.92
N GLY A 199 -74.54 18.22 -6.67
CA GLY A 199 -75.40 19.21 -6.02
C GLY A 199 -76.86 18.78 -6.21
N GLU A 200 -77.40 17.99 -5.29
CA GLU A 200 -78.84 17.77 -5.14
C GLU A 200 -79.15 17.27 -3.71
N ARG A 201 -79.95 18.08 -3.00
CA ARG A 201 -80.96 17.70 -2.00
C ARG A 201 -82.20 18.53 -2.37
N PRO A 202 -83.44 18.09 -2.15
CA PRO A 202 -83.90 17.04 -1.24
C PRO A 202 -84.37 15.75 -1.92
#